data_AF-A0AA39MRN5-F1
#
_entry.id   AF-A0AA39MRN5-F1
#
_cell.length_a   1.000
_cell.length_b   1.000
_cell.length_c   1.000
_cell.angle_alpha   90.00
_cell.angle_beta   90.00
_cell.angle_gamma   90.00
#
_symmetry.space_group_name_H-M   'P 1'
#
loop_
_entity.id
_entity.type
_entity.pdbx_description
1 polymer ?
#
loop_
_entity_poly.entity_id
_entity_poly.type
_entity_poly.pdbx_seq_one_letter_code
_entity_poly.pdbx_strand_id
1 'polypeptide(L)'
;MSFSSDQRPAKDQRNASPVDASRFWAVLIGIDMYSSRRLSGCVADTKAIEEYLTKDLGVQKHRIQRLFSTSSQPRTKSAVSFIHSIAKNARTALRHLRDSFTGNSKDLPLDIESSIPTRANIIDTLLSLSTNSEIENEYLPYEGTSVADKGSIEALSPIDRTPPDSEVTIPDISDREINSILKEISRTKGHRITLILDCCHSSGVTRSLTPQNGVRSVDPLPDTSIQDMLDAAHIRLRDLPGYRSVYEGDWHPDMDSHVVLAACREYENAKERKGPNGNSWVFTQALIHTLKHGDLTEESTYLDLVRALKLPTNVKQTPIVAGKHKEARLWYQDSGFGESSSR
;
A
#
# COMPACT_ATOMS: atom_id res chain seq x y z
N MET A 1 -15.01 -53.79 37.45
CA MET A 1 -14.66 -53.04 36.22
C MET A 1 -15.80 -52.09 35.92
N SER A 2 -15.60 -50.80 36.16
CA SER A 2 -16.53 -49.74 35.79
C SER A 2 -15.72 -48.46 35.63
N PHE A 3 -15.41 -48.13 34.37
CA PHE A 3 -14.80 -46.86 34.00
C PHE A 3 -15.89 -45.77 34.02
N SER A 4 -15.73 -44.78 34.89
CA SER A 4 -16.51 -43.55 34.85
C SER A 4 -15.79 -42.57 33.91
N SER A 5 -16.45 -42.22 32.82
CA SER A 5 -15.99 -41.25 31.82
C SER A 5 -16.29 -39.84 32.30
N ASP A 6 -15.28 -39.15 32.82
CA ASP A 6 -15.35 -37.73 33.14
C ASP A 6 -14.97 -36.91 31.90
N GLN A 7 -15.93 -36.69 31.00
CA GLN A 7 -15.79 -35.75 29.89
C GLN A 7 -16.14 -34.34 30.36
N ARG A 8 -15.11 -33.53 30.64
CA ARG A 8 -15.27 -32.07 30.72
C ARG A 8 -15.62 -31.54 29.33
N PRO A 9 -16.68 -30.73 29.17
CA PRO A 9 -16.99 -30.14 27.87
C PRO A 9 -15.86 -29.19 27.46
N ALA A 10 -15.42 -29.33 26.21
CA ALA A 10 -14.51 -28.38 25.57
C ALA A 10 -15.13 -26.98 25.63
N LYS A 11 -14.39 -26.01 26.16
CA LYS A 11 -14.77 -24.60 26.08
C LYS A 11 -14.79 -24.22 24.59
N ASP A 12 -15.97 -23.96 24.06
CA ASP A 12 -16.16 -23.29 22.76
C ASP A 12 -15.61 -21.86 22.91
N GLN A 13 -14.35 -21.64 22.55
CA GLN A 13 -13.69 -20.33 22.51
C GLN A 13 -14.09 -19.58 21.23
N ARG A 14 -15.38 -19.34 21.04
CA ARG A 14 -15.88 -18.47 19.96
C ARG A 14 -16.78 -17.41 20.55
N ASN A 15 -16.17 -16.43 21.18
CA ASN A 15 -16.78 -15.12 21.40
C ASN A 15 -15.70 -14.05 21.20
N ALA A 16 -15.10 -14.04 20.00
CA ALA A 16 -14.48 -12.83 19.51
C ALA A 16 -15.60 -11.85 19.19
N SER A 17 -15.58 -10.69 19.85
CA SER A 17 -16.43 -9.56 19.50
C SER A 17 -16.41 -9.34 17.98
N PRO A 18 -17.56 -9.17 17.31
CA PRO A 18 -17.61 -8.97 15.87
C PRO A 18 -16.75 -7.78 15.47
N VAL A 19 -15.84 -7.99 14.51
CA VAL A 19 -15.06 -6.91 13.90
C VAL A 19 -16.03 -5.86 13.33
N ASP A 20 -15.92 -4.61 13.79
CA ASP A 20 -16.69 -3.52 13.20
C ASP A 20 -16.09 -3.10 11.86
N ALA A 21 -16.50 -3.81 10.81
CA ALA A 21 -16.05 -3.62 9.44
C ALA A 21 -16.34 -2.20 8.90
N SER A 22 -17.28 -1.49 9.52
CA SER A 22 -17.74 -0.16 9.12
C SER A 22 -16.81 0.97 9.53
N ARG A 23 -15.61 0.67 10.00
CA ARG A 23 -14.55 1.68 10.25
C ARG A 23 -13.37 1.56 9.30
N PHE A 24 -13.34 0.55 8.44
CA PHE A 24 -12.20 0.31 7.56
C PHE A 24 -12.37 0.93 6.18
N TRP A 25 -11.26 1.50 5.72
CA TRP A 25 -11.03 1.95 4.36
C TRP A 25 -9.72 1.34 3.88
N ALA A 26 -9.65 0.98 2.60
CA ALA A 26 -8.45 0.38 2.02
C ALA A 26 -8.18 0.94 0.62
N VAL A 27 -6.90 1.11 0.31
CA VAL A 27 -6.41 1.38 -1.04
C VAL A 27 -5.54 0.21 -1.45
N LEU A 28 -5.89 -0.45 -2.54
CA LEU A 28 -5.19 -1.63 -3.03
C LEU A 28 -4.53 -1.32 -4.37
N ILE A 29 -3.20 -1.40 -4.42
CA ILE A 29 -2.40 -1.03 -5.59
C ILE A 29 -1.65 -2.26 -6.09
N GLY A 30 -1.97 -2.73 -7.29
CA GLY A 30 -1.40 -3.94 -7.88
C GLY A 30 -0.93 -3.67 -9.30
N ILE A 31 0.38 -3.75 -9.53
CA ILE A 31 1.00 -3.38 -10.82
C ILE A 31 1.85 -4.54 -11.33
N ASP A 32 1.37 -5.19 -12.39
CA ASP A 32 2.09 -6.25 -13.09
C ASP A 32 2.63 -5.80 -14.45
N MET A 33 1.95 -4.86 -15.11
CA MET A 33 2.15 -4.56 -16.54
C MET A 33 3.10 -3.39 -16.79
N TYR A 34 4.32 -3.42 -16.24
CA TYR A 34 5.32 -2.41 -16.59
C TYR A 34 5.84 -2.62 -18.02
N SER A 35 6.19 -1.51 -18.68
CA SER A 35 6.75 -1.49 -20.04
C SER A 35 8.11 -2.20 -20.13
N SER A 36 8.93 -2.11 -19.07
CA SER A 36 10.27 -2.71 -18.99
C SER A 36 10.25 -4.19 -18.58
N ARG A 37 9.33 -4.59 -17.70
CA ARG A 37 9.25 -5.94 -17.14
C ARG A 37 7.84 -6.29 -16.69
N ARG A 38 7.35 -7.46 -17.11
CA ARG A 38 6.06 -7.97 -16.60
C ARG A 38 6.27 -8.73 -15.31
N LEU A 39 5.55 -8.34 -14.28
CA LEU A 39 5.34 -9.14 -13.08
C LEU A 39 4.06 -9.97 -13.25
N SER A 40 3.78 -10.87 -12.31
CA SER A 40 2.59 -11.73 -12.40
C SER A 40 1.87 -11.94 -11.08
N GLY A 41 2.45 -11.50 -9.96
CA GLY A 41 1.87 -11.67 -8.64
C GLY A 41 1.13 -10.45 -8.11
N CYS A 42 1.51 -9.22 -8.46
CA CYS A 42 1.08 -8.03 -7.73
C CYS A 42 -0.43 -7.78 -7.80
N VAL A 43 -1.08 -7.98 -8.97
CA VAL A 43 -2.55 -7.85 -9.07
C VAL A 43 -3.26 -9.02 -8.39
N ALA A 44 -2.63 -10.19 -8.31
CA ALA A 44 -3.22 -11.34 -7.65
C ALA A 44 -3.15 -11.21 -6.12
N ASP A 45 -2.06 -10.65 -5.59
CA ASP A 45 -1.86 -10.33 -4.16
C ASP A 45 -2.95 -9.38 -3.66
N THR A 46 -3.17 -8.27 -4.39
CA THR A 46 -4.17 -7.28 -4.00
C THR A 46 -5.58 -7.83 -4.07
N LYS A 47 -5.89 -8.71 -5.04
CA LYS A 47 -7.18 -9.41 -5.09
C LYS A 47 -7.36 -10.37 -3.91
N ALA A 48 -6.29 -11.03 -3.46
CA ALA A 48 -6.35 -11.91 -2.29
C ALA A 48 -6.58 -11.11 -0.99
N ILE A 49 -5.92 -9.96 -0.84
CA ILE A 49 -6.17 -9.03 0.28
C ILE A 49 -7.58 -8.47 0.22
N GLU A 50 -8.06 -8.08 -0.96
CA GLU A 50 -9.45 -7.66 -1.13
C GLU A 50 -10.45 -8.74 -0.71
N GLU A 51 -10.21 -9.98 -1.15
CA GLU A 51 -11.07 -11.10 -0.80
C GLU A 51 -11.10 -11.30 0.71
N TYR A 52 -9.95 -11.20 1.38
CA TYR A 52 -9.87 -11.22 2.84
C TYR A 52 -10.67 -10.08 3.50
N LEU A 53 -10.43 -8.83 3.08
CA LEU A 53 -11.12 -7.65 3.61
C LEU A 53 -12.64 -7.77 3.46
N THR A 54 -13.11 -8.25 2.31
CA THR A 54 -14.55 -8.30 2.01
C THR A 54 -15.24 -9.54 2.57
N LYS A 55 -14.64 -10.73 2.46
CA LYS A 55 -15.28 -11.99 2.83
C LYS A 55 -15.06 -12.38 4.29
N ASP A 56 -13.88 -12.09 4.84
CA ASP A 56 -13.53 -12.49 6.20
C ASP A 56 -13.72 -11.34 7.20
N LEU A 57 -13.38 -10.11 6.82
CA LEU A 57 -13.58 -8.93 7.68
C LEU A 57 -14.87 -8.15 7.40
N GLY A 58 -15.61 -8.44 6.32
CA GLY A 58 -16.89 -7.81 6.02
C GLY A 58 -16.82 -6.36 5.53
N VAL A 59 -15.65 -5.87 5.11
CA VAL A 59 -15.47 -4.50 4.61
C VAL A 59 -16.28 -4.29 3.33
N GLN A 60 -17.02 -3.18 3.27
CA GLN A 60 -17.87 -2.87 2.13
C GLN A 60 -17.02 -2.46 0.92
N LYS A 61 -17.36 -2.98 -0.28
CA LYS A 61 -16.59 -2.74 -1.52
C LYS A 61 -16.40 -1.27 -1.86
N HIS A 62 -17.38 -0.41 -1.56
CA HIS A 62 -17.27 1.03 -1.85
C HIS A 62 -16.22 1.74 -1.00
N ARG A 63 -15.70 1.09 0.06
CA ARG A 63 -14.62 1.60 0.92
C ARG A 63 -13.25 1.03 0.56
N ILE A 64 -13.19 0.27 -0.54
CA ILE A 64 -11.97 -0.32 -1.06
C ILE A 64 -11.70 0.30 -2.44
N GLN A 65 -10.75 1.23 -2.50
CA GLN A 65 -10.29 1.79 -3.76
C GLN A 65 -9.27 0.84 -4.40
N ARG A 66 -9.46 0.53 -5.69
CA ARG A 66 -8.61 -0.40 -6.45
C ARG A 66 -7.85 0.36 -7.53
N LEU A 67 -6.54 0.17 -7.55
CA LEU A 67 -5.65 0.67 -8.59
C LEU A 67 -4.86 -0.51 -9.18
N PHE A 68 -5.43 -1.17 -10.20
CA PHE A 68 -4.86 -2.41 -10.76
C PHE A 68 -4.44 -2.23 -12.21
N SER A 69 -3.24 -2.73 -12.55
CA SER A 69 -2.85 -2.85 -13.95
C SER A 69 -3.70 -3.92 -14.66
N THR A 70 -4.17 -3.66 -15.88
CA THR A 70 -4.96 -4.60 -16.68
C THR A 70 -4.21 -5.07 -17.92
N SER A 71 -4.50 -6.28 -18.40
CA SER A 71 -3.91 -6.83 -19.63
C SER A 71 -4.32 -6.09 -20.91
N SER A 72 -5.34 -5.22 -20.83
CA SER A 72 -5.81 -4.34 -21.91
C SER A 72 -5.05 -3.02 -22.00
N GLN A 73 -4.18 -2.71 -21.03
CA GLN A 73 -3.35 -1.51 -21.10
C GLN A 73 -2.39 -1.63 -22.29
N PRO A 74 -2.31 -0.59 -23.15
CA PRO A 74 -1.74 -0.72 -24.47
C PRO A 74 -0.27 -1.16 -24.44
N ARG A 75 0.03 -2.20 -25.23
CA ARG A 75 1.40 -2.61 -25.59
C ARG A 75 2.04 -1.47 -26.37
N THR A 76 2.78 -0.61 -25.68
CA THR A 76 3.76 0.35 -26.20
C THR A 76 3.73 0.58 -27.73
N LYS A 77 3.01 1.61 -28.17
CA LYS A 77 3.46 2.45 -29.28
C LYS A 77 3.38 3.90 -28.83
N SER A 78 4.52 4.36 -28.31
CA SER A 78 4.77 5.64 -27.66
C SER A 78 4.06 5.81 -26.31
N ALA A 79 4.82 5.85 -25.21
CA ALA A 79 4.34 6.38 -23.93
C ALA A 79 3.75 7.79 -24.12
N VAL A 80 4.26 8.54 -25.10
CA VAL A 80 3.67 9.80 -25.56
C VAL A 80 2.25 9.59 -26.05
N SER A 81 1.88 8.58 -26.84
CA SER A 81 0.48 8.44 -27.30
C SER A 81 -0.49 8.11 -26.17
N PHE A 82 -0.04 7.34 -25.17
CA PHE A 82 -0.83 7.02 -23.99
C PHE A 82 -0.95 8.21 -23.03
N ILE A 83 0.16 8.92 -22.77
CA ILE A 83 0.19 10.16 -21.99
C ILE A 83 -0.56 11.29 -22.73
N HIS A 84 -0.46 11.37 -24.05
CA HIS A 84 -1.22 12.30 -24.88
C HIS A 84 -2.70 11.91 -24.86
N SER A 85 -3.04 10.61 -24.80
CA SER A 85 -4.42 10.17 -24.58
C SER A 85 -4.92 10.60 -23.20
N ILE A 86 -4.14 10.39 -22.13
CA ILE A 86 -4.50 10.81 -20.77
C ILE A 86 -4.60 12.34 -20.66
N ALA A 87 -3.62 13.08 -21.17
CA ALA A 87 -3.59 14.55 -21.15
C ALA A 87 -4.66 15.17 -22.07
N LYS A 88 -4.94 14.55 -23.23
CA LYS A 88 -6.05 14.93 -24.09
C LYS A 88 -7.38 14.62 -23.41
N ASN A 89 -7.51 13.50 -22.71
CA ASN A 89 -8.72 13.13 -21.97
C ASN A 89 -8.94 14.02 -20.75
N ALA A 90 -7.90 14.40 -20.00
CA ALA A 90 -7.98 15.37 -18.90
C ALA A 90 -8.37 16.78 -19.39
N ARG A 91 -7.79 17.24 -20.51
CA ARG A 91 -8.22 18.50 -21.17
C ARG A 91 -9.64 18.40 -21.73
N THR A 92 -10.05 17.22 -22.20
CA THR A 92 -11.39 16.95 -22.74
C THR A 92 -12.42 16.82 -21.63
N ALA A 93 -12.08 16.27 -20.46
CA ALA A 93 -12.91 16.25 -19.25
C ALA A 93 -13.11 17.68 -18.70
N LEU A 94 -12.06 18.50 -18.67
CA LEU A 94 -12.16 19.93 -18.38
C LEU A 94 -12.98 20.69 -19.43
N ARG A 95 -13.00 20.24 -20.69
CA ARG A 95 -13.83 20.80 -21.76
C ARG A 95 -15.28 20.30 -21.72
N HIS A 96 -15.55 19.07 -21.28
CA HIS A 96 -16.90 18.51 -21.13
C HIS A 96 -17.64 19.04 -19.88
N LEU A 97 -16.90 19.37 -18.82
CA LEU A 97 -17.39 20.20 -17.72
C LEU A 97 -17.83 21.60 -18.19
N ARG A 98 -17.29 22.07 -19.33
CA ARG A 98 -17.69 23.32 -19.99
C ARG A 98 -18.75 23.12 -21.08
N ASP A 99 -18.75 21.98 -21.76
CA ASP A 99 -19.60 21.67 -22.92
C ASP A 99 -20.69 20.64 -22.58
N SER A 100 -21.30 20.72 -21.40
CA SER A 100 -22.42 19.84 -20.97
C SER A 100 -23.72 20.02 -21.78
N PHE A 101 -23.62 20.37 -23.06
CA PHE A 101 -24.69 20.23 -24.04
C PHE A 101 -24.11 19.65 -25.35
N THR A 102 -24.68 18.50 -25.74
CA THR A 102 -24.47 17.74 -27.00
C THR A 102 -23.37 16.66 -26.96
N GLY A 103 -23.86 15.42 -26.85
CA GLY A 103 -23.05 14.22 -26.73
C GLY A 103 -22.60 13.64 -28.06
N ASN A 104 -21.37 13.12 -28.05
CA ASN A 104 -20.95 11.82 -28.62
C ASN A 104 -19.42 11.75 -28.59
N SER A 105 -18.84 10.90 -27.74
CA SER A 105 -17.44 10.47 -27.86
C SER A 105 -17.28 9.01 -27.42
N LYS A 106 -16.43 8.27 -28.15
CA LYS A 106 -16.09 6.86 -27.91
C LYS A 106 -14.91 6.79 -26.92
N ASP A 107 -15.08 7.35 -25.73
CA ASP A 107 -14.03 7.36 -24.70
C ASP A 107 -14.13 6.15 -23.77
N LEU A 108 -12.99 5.74 -23.21
CA LEU A 108 -12.94 4.73 -22.17
C LEU A 108 -13.75 5.27 -20.97
N PRO A 109 -14.65 4.48 -20.35
CA PRO A 109 -15.43 4.95 -19.20
C PRO A 109 -14.51 5.57 -18.15
N LEU A 110 -14.86 6.77 -17.66
CA LEU A 110 -14.07 7.55 -16.69
C LEU A 110 -13.64 6.71 -15.47
N ASP A 111 -14.50 5.79 -15.03
CA ASP A 111 -14.23 4.88 -13.91
C ASP A 111 -13.05 3.92 -14.15
N ILE A 112 -12.77 3.58 -15.42
CA ILE A 112 -11.64 2.72 -15.79
C ILE A 112 -10.33 3.51 -15.68
N GLU A 113 -10.30 4.78 -16.11
CA GLU A 113 -9.08 5.60 -16.05
C GLU A 113 -8.63 5.87 -14.60
N SER A 114 -9.56 6.12 -13.67
CA SER A 114 -9.25 6.30 -12.25
C SER A 114 -8.76 5.02 -11.55
N SER A 115 -8.98 3.85 -12.15
CA SER A 115 -8.54 2.55 -11.61
C SER A 115 -7.14 2.13 -12.09
N ILE A 116 -6.52 2.90 -12.99
CA ILE A 116 -5.16 2.65 -13.48
C ILE A 116 -4.16 3.15 -12.42
N PRO A 117 -3.13 2.37 -12.05
CA PRO A 117 -2.14 2.78 -11.04
C PRO A 117 -1.08 3.73 -11.63
N THR A 118 -1.53 4.87 -12.18
CA THR A 118 -0.67 5.97 -12.60
C THR A 118 -0.13 6.72 -11.40
N ARG A 119 0.96 7.48 -11.57
CA ARG A 119 1.51 8.32 -10.50
C ARG A 119 0.43 9.24 -9.92
N ALA A 120 -0.32 9.92 -10.79
CA ALA A 120 -1.39 10.83 -10.38
C ALA A 120 -2.48 10.11 -9.60
N ASN A 121 -3.02 9.00 -10.11
CA ASN A 121 -4.11 8.28 -9.46
C ASN A 121 -3.69 7.70 -8.10
N ILE A 122 -2.45 7.22 -7.95
CA ILE A 122 -1.93 6.75 -6.67
C ILE A 122 -1.91 7.89 -5.66
N ILE A 123 -1.30 9.02 -6.01
CA ILE A 123 -1.15 10.17 -5.11
C ILE A 123 -2.51 10.77 -4.76
N ASP A 124 -3.38 10.98 -5.75
CA ASP A 124 -4.70 11.56 -5.55
C ASP A 124 -5.60 10.66 -4.70
N THR A 125 -5.55 9.34 -4.93
CA THR A 125 -6.26 8.36 -4.12
C THR A 125 -5.80 8.41 -2.67
N LEU A 126 -4.50 8.39 -2.41
CA LEU A 126 -3.98 8.43 -1.03
C LEU A 126 -4.31 9.76 -0.35
N LEU A 127 -4.11 10.90 -1.02
CA LEU A 127 -4.48 12.21 -0.49
C LEU A 127 -5.98 12.32 -0.22
N SER A 128 -6.84 11.71 -1.05
CA SER A 128 -8.29 11.74 -0.84
C SER A 128 -8.72 11.16 0.51
N LEU A 129 -7.94 10.22 1.07
CA LEU A 129 -8.21 9.65 2.40
C LEU A 129 -8.14 10.73 3.50
N SER A 130 -7.23 11.70 3.36
CA SER A 130 -7.07 12.80 4.34
C SER A 130 -8.28 13.74 4.35
N THR A 131 -9.01 13.83 3.23
CA THR A 131 -10.17 14.72 3.07
C THR A 131 -11.52 13.99 3.11
N ASN A 132 -11.53 12.66 3.11
CA ASN A 132 -12.75 11.87 3.06
C ASN A 132 -13.54 12.03 4.37
N SER A 133 -14.74 12.60 4.32
CA SER A 133 -15.58 12.84 5.51
C SER A 133 -16.18 11.58 6.12
N GLU A 134 -16.17 10.45 5.41
CA GLU A 134 -16.64 9.16 5.92
C GLU A 134 -15.57 8.40 6.72
N ILE A 135 -14.32 8.89 6.73
CA ILE A 135 -13.26 8.36 7.59
C ILE A 135 -13.28 9.16 8.90
N GLU A 136 -13.53 8.46 10.00
CA GLU A 136 -13.57 9.06 11.35
C GLU A 136 -12.23 9.69 11.71
N ASN A 137 -12.28 10.80 12.44
CA ASN A 137 -11.09 11.49 12.92
C ASN A 137 -10.82 11.06 14.37
N GLU A 138 -9.64 10.52 14.65
CA GLU A 138 -9.15 10.36 16.02
C GLU A 138 -8.30 11.59 16.38
N TYR A 139 -8.89 12.55 17.11
CA TYR A 139 -8.18 13.75 17.56
C TYR A 139 -7.22 13.39 18.70
N LEU A 140 -5.92 13.40 18.41
CA LEU A 140 -4.87 13.35 19.42
C LEU A 140 -3.86 14.47 19.14
N PRO A 141 -3.54 15.34 20.12
CA PRO A 141 -2.52 16.37 19.95
C PRO A 141 -1.14 15.74 19.78
N TYR A 142 -0.48 16.05 18.67
CA TYR A 142 0.84 15.55 18.29
C TYR A 142 1.94 16.49 18.79
N GLU A 143 2.83 15.97 19.63
CA GLU A 143 4.18 16.52 19.88
C GLU A 143 5.17 15.35 19.80
N GLY A 144 6.03 15.35 18.80
CA GLY A 144 7.00 14.28 18.59
C GLY A 144 8.21 14.78 17.81
N THR A 145 9.41 14.43 18.29
CA THR A 145 10.67 14.62 17.58
C THR A 145 11.27 13.24 17.39
N SER A 146 11.63 12.87 16.17
CA SER A 146 12.38 11.65 15.87
C SER A 146 13.74 12.03 15.29
N VAL A 147 14.77 11.23 15.58
CA VAL A 147 16.15 11.44 15.12
C VAL A 147 16.63 10.11 14.54
N ALA A 148 16.96 10.06 13.25
CA ALA A 148 17.94 9.11 12.71
C ALA A 148 18.26 9.36 11.22
N ASP A 149 19.58 9.28 10.99
CA ASP A 149 20.45 8.93 9.85
C ASP A 149 20.14 9.25 8.37
N LYS A 150 21.17 9.76 7.69
CA LYS A 150 21.21 10.12 6.26
C LYS A 150 21.40 8.87 5.40
N GLY A 151 20.42 8.50 4.58
CA GLY A 151 20.50 7.34 3.68
C GLY A 151 19.67 7.47 2.40
N SER A 152 19.97 6.62 1.41
CA SER A 152 19.38 6.50 0.06
C SER A 152 17.85 6.58 0.01
N ILE A 153 17.29 7.10 -1.09
CA ILE A 153 15.83 7.20 -1.32
C ILE A 153 15.27 5.91 -1.89
N GLU A 154 14.23 5.37 -1.25
CA GLU A 154 13.41 4.29 -1.80
C GLU A 154 12.23 4.85 -2.61
N ALA A 155 11.66 4.05 -3.53
CA ALA A 155 10.56 4.52 -4.36
C ALA A 155 9.59 3.42 -4.79
N LEU A 156 8.31 3.79 -4.93
CA LEU A 156 7.27 3.00 -5.59
C LEU A 156 7.19 3.38 -7.06
N SER A 157 7.14 2.38 -7.93
CA SER A 157 7.08 2.57 -9.37
C SER A 157 5.64 2.63 -9.88
N PRO A 158 5.12 3.78 -10.33
CA PRO A 158 3.82 3.84 -10.99
C PRO A 158 3.89 3.23 -12.39
N ILE A 159 2.74 2.82 -12.93
CA ILE A 159 2.70 2.12 -14.23
C ILE A 159 3.12 3.00 -15.40
N ASP A 160 2.93 4.31 -15.28
CA ASP A 160 3.24 5.33 -16.27
C ASP A 160 4.62 5.97 -16.08
N ARG A 161 5.47 5.41 -15.20
CA ARG A 161 6.84 5.90 -15.02
C ARG A 161 7.60 5.95 -16.34
N THR A 162 8.36 7.02 -16.55
CA THR A 162 9.21 7.18 -17.74
C THR A 162 10.63 7.59 -17.34
N PRO A 163 11.65 7.17 -18.11
CA PRO A 163 13.02 7.65 -17.89
C PRO A 163 13.14 9.17 -18.03
N PRO A 164 14.13 9.80 -17.35
CA PRO A 164 14.33 11.26 -17.37
C PRO A 164 14.48 11.86 -18.78
N ASP A 165 15.02 11.11 -19.74
CA ASP A 165 15.23 11.56 -21.13
C ASP A 165 13.98 11.43 -22.04
N SER A 166 12.82 11.11 -21.47
CA SER A 166 11.56 10.99 -22.20
C SER A 166 10.96 12.37 -22.50
N GLU A 167 10.14 12.47 -23.56
CA GLU A 167 9.42 13.73 -23.89
C GLU A 167 8.54 14.22 -22.73
N VAL A 168 7.98 13.27 -21.96
CA VAL A 168 7.29 13.53 -20.70
C VAL A 168 7.94 12.67 -19.62
N THR A 169 8.53 13.31 -18.61
CA THR A 169 9.15 12.66 -17.46
C THR A 169 8.13 12.46 -16.35
N ILE A 170 7.88 11.20 -16.00
CA ILE A 170 7.03 10.78 -14.89
C ILE A 170 7.92 9.99 -13.93
N PRO A 171 8.35 10.59 -12.81
CA PRO A 171 9.24 9.93 -11.88
C PRO A 171 8.49 8.88 -11.05
N ASP A 172 9.26 8.05 -10.35
CA ASP A 172 8.71 7.20 -9.30
C ASP A 172 8.15 8.03 -8.13
N ILE A 173 7.51 7.36 -7.17
CA ILE A 173 6.98 7.99 -5.95
C ILE A 173 7.95 7.68 -4.82
N SER A 174 8.66 8.69 -4.31
CA SER A 174 9.66 8.50 -3.25
C SER A 174 9.02 8.11 -1.91
N ASP A 175 9.80 7.43 -1.07
CA ASP A 175 9.50 7.19 0.35
C ASP A 175 9.19 8.49 1.11
N ARG A 176 9.88 9.58 0.78
CA ARG A 176 9.63 10.92 1.36
C ARG A 176 8.25 11.45 1.00
N GLU A 177 7.80 11.23 -0.23
CA GLU A 177 6.47 11.62 -0.70
C GLU A 177 5.37 10.78 -0.03
N ILE A 178 5.54 9.45 0.00
CA ILE A 178 4.60 8.55 0.69
C ILE A 178 4.50 8.91 2.18
N ASN A 179 5.63 9.08 2.87
CA ASN A 179 5.63 9.41 4.29
C ASN A 179 4.94 10.76 4.57
N SER A 180 5.14 11.76 3.71
CA SER A 180 4.46 13.06 3.82
C SER A 180 2.94 12.95 3.64
N ILE A 181 2.48 12.09 2.72
CA ILE A 181 1.05 11.83 2.52
C ILE A 181 0.46 11.08 3.72
N LEU A 182 1.15 10.06 4.24
CA LEU A 182 0.69 9.32 5.42
C LEU A 182 0.65 10.21 6.66
N LYS A 183 1.60 11.14 6.80
CA LYS A 183 1.58 12.16 7.85
C LYS A 183 0.35 13.06 7.73
N GLU A 184 0.00 13.49 6.53
CA GLU A 184 -1.20 14.31 6.30
C GLU A 184 -2.49 13.53 6.62
N ILE A 185 -2.59 12.27 6.20
CA ILE A 185 -3.73 11.41 6.58
C ILE A 185 -3.77 11.25 8.10
N SER A 186 -2.63 11.03 8.75
CA SER A 186 -2.55 10.87 10.20
C SER A 186 -2.98 12.15 10.93
N ARG A 187 -2.58 13.31 10.42
CA ARG A 187 -2.97 14.62 10.97
C ARG A 187 -4.48 14.83 10.94
N THR A 188 -5.17 14.38 9.89
CA THR A 188 -6.62 14.60 9.76
C THR A 188 -7.46 13.46 10.31
N LYS A 189 -6.97 12.21 10.25
CA LYS A 189 -7.73 10.98 10.54
C LYS A 189 -7.25 10.22 11.79
N GLY A 190 -6.04 10.49 12.26
CA GLY A 190 -5.39 9.74 13.33
C GLY A 190 -4.41 8.69 12.81
N HIS A 191 -3.70 8.04 13.73
CA HIS A 191 -2.52 7.20 13.44
C HIS A 191 -2.85 5.72 13.17
N ARG A 192 -4.14 5.35 13.04
CA ARG A 192 -4.59 3.98 12.74
C ARG A 192 -4.43 3.65 11.26
N ILE A 193 -3.20 3.80 10.77
CA ILE A 193 -2.83 3.61 9.38
C ILE A 193 -1.86 2.43 9.31
N THR A 194 -2.19 1.43 8.48
CA THR A 194 -1.31 0.30 8.21
C THR A 194 -0.92 0.32 6.73
N LEU A 195 0.38 0.44 6.46
CA LEU A 195 0.95 0.30 5.12
C LEU A 195 1.52 -1.11 4.95
N ILE A 196 1.06 -1.84 3.94
CA ILE A 196 1.53 -3.20 3.64
C ILE A 196 2.28 -3.17 2.31
N LEU A 197 3.55 -3.59 2.32
CA LEU A 197 4.45 -3.55 1.16
C LEU A 197 4.92 -4.96 0.80
N ASP A 198 4.40 -5.53 -0.28
CA ASP A 198 4.91 -6.77 -0.90
C ASP A 198 5.84 -6.46 -2.09
N CYS A 199 6.85 -5.63 -1.84
CA CYS A 199 7.87 -5.23 -2.80
C CYS A 199 9.28 -5.38 -2.20
N CYS A 200 10.29 -5.40 -3.06
CA CYS A 200 11.68 -5.35 -2.58
C CYS A 200 11.97 -3.94 -2.05
N HIS A 201 12.57 -3.84 -0.87
CA HIS A 201 13.17 -2.58 -0.42
C HIS A 201 14.34 -2.25 -1.35
N SER A 202 14.36 -1.05 -1.93
CA SER A 202 15.39 -0.59 -2.85
C SER A 202 16.57 0.06 -2.12
N SER A 203 17.02 -0.50 -0.99
CA SER A 203 18.34 -0.14 -0.48
C SER A 203 19.41 -0.92 -1.26
N GLY A 204 20.25 -0.18 -1.98
CA GLY A 204 21.50 -0.67 -2.54
C GLY A 204 21.72 -0.39 -4.03
N VAL A 205 22.60 0.58 -4.30
CA VAL A 205 23.37 0.80 -5.55
C VAL A 205 24.16 -0.45 -6.03
N THR A 206 24.10 -1.55 -5.28
CA THR A 206 24.80 -2.81 -5.54
C THR A 206 23.88 -4.03 -5.59
N ARG A 207 22.68 -3.92 -6.15
CA ARG A 207 21.92 -5.13 -6.53
C ARG A 207 22.41 -5.60 -7.90
N SER A 208 22.97 -6.82 -7.92
CA SER A 208 23.68 -7.43 -9.05
C SER A 208 23.04 -7.11 -10.40
N LEU A 209 23.86 -6.76 -11.39
CA LEU A 209 23.54 -6.50 -12.80
C LEU A 209 22.85 -7.67 -13.55
N THR A 210 22.38 -8.68 -12.83
CA THR A 210 21.70 -9.87 -13.35
C THR A 210 20.27 -9.94 -12.79
N PRO A 211 19.24 -9.82 -13.64
CA PRO A 211 17.86 -10.04 -13.25
C PRO A 211 17.69 -11.40 -12.58
N GLN A 212 17.28 -11.42 -11.32
CA GLN A 212 16.93 -12.67 -10.65
C GLN A 212 15.49 -13.05 -11.00
N ASN A 213 15.31 -14.27 -11.52
CA ASN A 213 13.98 -14.83 -11.79
C ASN A 213 13.18 -14.92 -10.47
N GLY A 214 11.93 -14.45 -10.50
CA GLY A 214 11.04 -14.48 -9.35
C GLY A 214 11.28 -13.38 -8.31
N VAL A 215 12.02 -12.31 -8.63
CA VAL A 215 12.11 -11.11 -7.77
C VAL A 215 11.05 -10.08 -8.16
N ARG A 216 10.38 -9.50 -7.15
CA ARG A 216 9.34 -8.46 -7.28
C ARG A 216 9.96 -7.06 -7.32
N SER A 217 10.69 -6.76 -8.39
CA SER A 217 11.24 -5.44 -8.63
C SER A 217 11.32 -5.14 -10.12
N VAL A 218 11.29 -3.86 -10.43
CA VAL A 218 11.63 -3.30 -11.74
C VAL A 218 12.98 -2.59 -11.63
N ASP A 219 13.66 -2.41 -12.76
CA ASP A 219 14.96 -1.73 -12.77
C ASP A 219 14.79 -0.27 -12.27
N PRO A 220 15.74 0.23 -11.46
CA PRO A 220 15.71 1.61 -10.99
C PRO A 220 15.83 2.58 -12.18
N LEU A 221 15.22 3.76 -12.07
CA LEU A 221 15.54 4.87 -12.99
C LEU A 221 16.95 5.40 -12.68
N PRO A 222 17.61 6.09 -13.63
CA PRO A 222 18.93 6.72 -13.41
C PRO A 222 18.94 7.64 -12.19
N ASP A 223 20.10 7.90 -11.58
CA ASP A 223 20.23 8.73 -10.37
C ASP A 223 19.65 10.16 -10.52
N THR A 224 19.62 10.71 -11.74
CA THR A 224 18.96 11.99 -12.05
C THR A 224 17.47 11.99 -11.70
N SER A 225 16.83 10.81 -11.68
CA SER A 225 15.44 10.64 -11.25
C SER A 225 15.19 10.99 -9.78
N ILE A 226 16.21 11.00 -8.92
CA ILE A 226 16.03 11.38 -7.51
C ILE A 226 15.55 12.83 -7.40
N GLN A 227 16.18 13.74 -8.14
CA GLN A 227 15.77 15.14 -8.14
C GLN A 227 14.35 15.28 -8.69
N ASP A 228 14.01 14.59 -9.78
CA ASP A 228 12.67 14.61 -10.36
C ASP A 228 11.60 14.10 -9.38
N MET A 229 11.91 13.04 -8.61
CA MET A 229 11.02 12.53 -7.55
C MET A 229 10.78 13.58 -6.47
N LEU A 230 11.84 14.22 -5.99
CA LEU A 230 11.75 15.24 -4.93
C LEU A 230 11.04 16.50 -5.42
N ASP A 231 11.30 16.93 -6.65
CA ASP A 231 10.62 18.07 -7.30
C ASP A 231 9.13 17.82 -7.45
N ALA A 232 8.76 16.65 -7.99
CA ALA A 232 7.36 16.28 -8.16
C ALA A 232 6.63 16.20 -6.80
N ALA A 233 7.28 15.62 -5.78
CA ALA A 233 6.74 15.55 -4.42
C ALA A 233 6.59 16.96 -3.79
N HIS A 234 7.60 17.80 -3.90
CA HIS A 234 7.57 19.15 -3.35
C HIS A 234 6.47 20.00 -4.00
N ILE A 235 6.40 20.01 -5.34
CA ILE A 235 5.36 20.74 -6.09
C ILE A 235 3.97 20.31 -5.63
N ARG A 236 3.76 19.00 -5.41
CA ARG A 236 2.44 18.47 -5.04
C ARG A 236 2.06 18.75 -3.59
N LEU A 237 3.02 18.72 -2.67
CA LEU A 237 2.77 18.65 -1.22
C LEU A 237 3.07 19.94 -0.46
N ARG A 238 3.78 20.91 -1.07
CA ARG A 238 4.25 22.13 -0.37
C ARG A 238 3.16 22.97 0.32
N ASP A 239 1.92 22.87 -0.16
CA ASP A 239 0.79 23.64 0.36
C ASP A 239 -0.01 22.88 1.45
N LEU A 240 0.41 21.65 1.80
CA LEU A 240 -0.23 20.88 2.87
C LEU A 240 0.13 21.43 4.26
N PRO A 241 -0.81 21.46 5.22
CA PRO A 241 -0.52 21.92 6.57
C PRO A 241 0.52 21.02 7.26
N GLY A 242 1.58 21.62 7.81
CA GLY A 242 2.64 20.87 8.49
C GLY A 242 3.58 20.09 7.56
N TYR A 243 3.58 20.42 6.26
CA TYR A 243 4.53 19.90 5.29
C TYR A 243 5.97 20.19 5.72
N ARG A 244 6.76 19.13 5.79
CA ARG A 244 8.21 19.17 5.96
C ARG A 244 8.86 18.99 4.59
N SER A 245 9.87 19.79 4.27
CA SER A 245 10.45 19.75 2.93
C SER A 245 11.12 18.41 2.66
N VAL A 246 10.75 17.78 1.53
CA VAL A 246 11.36 16.52 1.09
C VAL A 246 12.83 16.69 0.68
N TYR A 247 13.31 17.93 0.52
CA TYR A 247 14.72 18.23 0.23
C TYR A 247 15.60 18.32 1.48
N GLU A 248 15.02 18.27 2.68
CA GLU A 248 15.81 18.42 3.91
C GLU A 248 16.91 17.36 3.97
N GLY A 249 18.14 17.82 4.24
CA GLY A 249 19.31 16.94 4.28
C GLY A 249 19.30 16.02 5.49
N ASP A 250 18.61 16.41 6.56
CA ASP A 250 18.34 15.65 7.78
C ASP A 250 16.90 15.11 7.79
N TRP A 251 16.29 14.97 6.61
CA TRP A 251 14.97 14.37 6.48
C TRP A 251 14.96 12.96 7.09
N HIS A 252 13.93 12.68 7.86
CA HIS A 252 13.64 11.37 8.42
C HIS A 252 12.13 11.12 8.36
N PRO A 253 11.70 9.86 8.25
CA PRO A 253 10.28 9.53 8.20
C PRO A 253 9.59 9.85 9.53
N ASP A 254 8.33 10.29 9.46
CA ASP A 254 7.41 10.30 10.59
C ASP A 254 6.91 8.88 10.85
N MET A 255 7.53 8.21 11.80
CA MET A 255 7.19 6.83 12.20
C MET A 255 6.06 6.76 13.23
N ASP A 256 5.49 7.89 13.64
CA ASP A 256 4.36 7.96 14.56
C ASP A 256 3.04 7.88 13.79
N SER A 257 3.05 8.32 12.53
CA SER A 257 1.85 8.41 11.69
C SER A 257 1.23 7.06 11.28
N HIS A 258 2.02 5.98 11.19
CA HIS A 258 1.57 4.70 10.66
C HIS A 258 2.42 3.50 11.12
N VAL A 259 1.90 2.30 10.93
CA VAL A 259 2.63 1.03 11.03
C VAL A 259 2.91 0.50 9.63
N VAL A 260 4.16 0.10 9.36
CA VAL A 260 4.56 -0.54 8.10
C VAL A 260 4.75 -2.03 8.32
N LEU A 261 4.15 -2.85 7.47
CA LEU A 261 4.46 -4.27 7.30
C LEU A 261 5.11 -4.46 5.94
N ALA A 262 6.36 -4.89 5.91
CA ALA A 262 7.07 -5.11 4.65
C ALA A 262 7.52 -6.56 4.50
N ALA A 263 7.51 -7.01 3.25
CA ALA A 263 7.79 -8.37 2.84
C ALA A 263 9.20 -8.84 3.20
N CYS A 264 10.20 -7.95 3.18
CA CYS A 264 11.60 -8.31 3.32
C CYS A 264 12.39 -7.18 3.98
N ARG A 265 13.61 -7.46 4.47
CA ARG A 265 14.52 -6.41 4.97
C ARG A 265 15.12 -5.58 3.82
N GLU A 266 15.73 -4.44 4.16
CA GLU A 266 16.38 -3.51 3.22
C GLU A 266 17.43 -4.15 2.29
N TYR A 267 18.02 -5.28 2.69
CA TYR A 267 19.04 -6.02 1.96
C TYR A 267 18.53 -7.34 1.33
N GLU A 268 17.22 -7.60 1.40
CA GLU A 268 16.57 -8.79 0.87
C GLU A 268 15.66 -8.45 -0.33
N ASN A 269 15.20 -9.49 -1.03
CA ASN A 269 14.27 -9.36 -2.15
C ASN A 269 12.97 -10.08 -1.84
N ALA A 270 11.84 -9.41 -2.07
CA ALA A 270 10.53 -10.03 -2.09
C ALA A 270 10.41 -10.99 -3.30
N LYS A 271 9.95 -12.21 -3.05
CA LYS A 271 9.94 -13.28 -4.05
C LYS A 271 8.54 -13.65 -4.54
N GLU A 272 8.45 -13.93 -5.83
CA GLU A 272 7.38 -14.69 -6.47
C GLU A 272 7.78 -16.17 -6.54
N ARG A 273 6.79 -17.06 -6.37
CA ARG A 273 6.95 -18.47 -6.66
C ARG A 273 5.82 -18.88 -7.61
N LYS A 274 6.03 -19.91 -8.42
CA LYS A 274 4.91 -20.58 -9.09
C LYS A 274 4.29 -21.58 -8.13
N GLY A 275 3.06 -21.32 -7.70
CA GLY A 275 2.23 -22.31 -7.01
C GLY A 275 1.69 -23.36 -7.99
N PRO A 276 1.11 -24.47 -7.49
CA PRO A 276 0.49 -25.52 -8.33
C PRO A 276 -0.58 -24.96 -9.30
N ASN A 277 -1.22 -23.86 -8.93
CA ASN A 277 -2.26 -23.19 -9.71
C ASN A 277 -1.75 -21.93 -10.45
N GLY A 278 -0.43 -21.75 -10.59
CA GLY A 278 0.17 -20.56 -11.21
C GLY A 278 0.29 -19.32 -10.31
N ASN A 279 -0.31 -19.34 -9.12
CA ASN A 279 -0.36 -18.23 -8.17
C ASN A 279 0.51 -18.56 -6.95
N SER A 280 1.70 -17.94 -6.77
CA SER A 280 2.32 -17.96 -5.45
C SER A 280 3.10 -16.68 -5.14
N TRP A 281 2.70 -16.10 -4.02
CA TRP A 281 3.21 -14.86 -3.46
C TRP A 281 3.56 -15.10 -2.01
N VAL A 282 4.85 -14.99 -1.67
CA VAL A 282 5.36 -15.59 -0.44
C VAL A 282 4.88 -14.84 0.81
N PHE A 283 5.00 -13.51 0.81
CA PHE A 283 4.62 -12.71 1.97
C PHE A 283 3.10 -12.56 2.09
N THR A 284 2.43 -12.06 1.05
CA THR A 284 0.96 -11.86 1.11
C THR A 284 0.20 -13.15 1.46
N GLN A 285 0.71 -14.33 1.06
CA GLN A 285 0.05 -15.61 1.34
C GLN A 285 0.26 -15.99 2.80
N ALA A 286 1.49 -15.86 3.30
CA ALA A 286 1.79 -16.08 4.71
C ALA A 286 1.00 -15.12 5.60
N LEU A 287 0.90 -13.84 5.20
CA LEU A 287 0.13 -12.83 5.89
C LEU A 287 -1.36 -13.19 5.98
N ILE A 288 -2.02 -13.45 4.84
CA ILE A 288 -3.44 -13.84 4.83
C ILE A 288 -3.65 -15.14 5.60
N HIS A 289 -2.78 -16.12 5.44
CA HIS A 289 -2.88 -17.39 6.17
C HIS A 289 -2.79 -17.16 7.69
N THR A 290 -1.83 -16.38 8.16
CA THR A 290 -1.68 -16.06 9.60
C THR A 290 -2.86 -15.23 10.12
N LEU A 291 -3.37 -14.28 9.33
CA LEU A 291 -4.55 -13.49 9.71
C LEU A 291 -5.84 -14.33 9.81
N LYS A 292 -5.97 -15.41 9.02
CA LYS A 292 -7.14 -16.30 9.03
C LYS A 292 -7.04 -17.47 10.00
N HIS A 293 -5.83 -18.02 10.16
CA HIS A 293 -5.60 -19.32 10.76
C HIS A 293 -4.39 -19.37 11.71
N GLY A 294 -3.70 -18.24 11.90
CA GLY A 294 -2.59 -18.16 12.85
C GLY A 294 -3.08 -18.20 14.29
N ASP A 295 -2.16 -18.52 15.20
CA ASP A 295 -2.39 -18.50 16.64
C ASP A 295 -2.41 -17.05 17.18
N LEU A 296 -3.19 -16.17 16.54
CA LEU A 296 -3.39 -14.78 16.96
C LEU A 296 -4.57 -14.72 17.94
N THR A 297 -4.38 -13.97 19.01
CA THR A 297 -5.40 -13.67 20.02
C THR A 297 -5.96 -12.26 19.79
N GLU A 298 -7.06 -11.89 20.45
CA GLU A 298 -7.61 -10.53 20.41
C GLU A 298 -6.63 -9.45 20.90
N GLU A 299 -5.61 -9.85 21.66
CA GLU A 299 -4.55 -8.99 22.18
C GLU A 299 -3.30 -8.95 21.27
N SER A 300 -3.32 -9.69 20.17
CA SER A 300 -2.15 -9.79 19.30
C SER A 300 -1.81 -8.44 18.67
N THR A 301 -0.51 -8.14 18.64
CA THR A 301 0.02 -6.91 18.08
C THR A 301 0.52 -7.09 16.66
N TYR A 302 0.87 -6.00 15.97
CA TYR A 302 1.55 -6.09 14.67
C TYR A 302 2.90 -6.84 14.77
N LEU A 303 3.60 -6.69 15.90
CA LEU A 303 4.81 -7.43 16.18
C LEU A 303 4.56 -8.95 16.31
N ASP A 304 3.48 -9.33 16.98
CA ASP A 304 3.09 -10.74 17.10
C ASP A 304 2.67 -11.32 15.75
N LEU A 305 1.95 -10.54 14.94
CA LEU A 305 1.60 -10.92 13.57
C LEU A 305 2.84 -11.26 12.76
N VAL A 306 3.84 -10.37 12.72
CA VAL A 306 5.09 -10.63 11.97
C VAL A 306 5.84 -11.83 12.52
N ARG A 307 5.91 -12.01 13.84
CA ARG A 307 6.53 -13.20 14.47
C ARG A 307 5.80 -14.50 14.13
N ALA A 308 4.49 -14.46 13.94
CA ALA A 308 3.65 -15.60 13.60
C ALA A 308 3.66 -15.95 12.11
N LEU A 309 4.28 -15.14 11.24
CA LEU A 309 4.38 -15.43 9.82
C LEU A 309 5.25 -16.66 9.56
N LYS A 310 4.65 -17.68 8.94
CA LYS A 310 5.32 -18.92 8.55
C LYS A 310 5.67 -18.86 7.07
N LEU A 311 6.88 -18.41 6.75
CA LEU A 311 7.39 -18.40 5.38
C LEU A 311 8.03 -19.77 5.02
N PRO A 312 8.02 -20.18 3.74
CA PRO A 312 8.71 -21.37 3.29
C PRO A 312 10.22 -21.29 3.58
N THR A 313 10.79 -22.37 4.15
CA THR A 313 12.21 -22.42 4.60
C THR A 313 13.24 -22.24 3.48
N ASN A 314 12.84 -22.46 2.22
CA ASN A 314 13.68 -22.28 1.04
C ASN A 314 13.65 -20.85 0.48
N VAL A 315 12.90 -19.93 1.10
CA VAL A 315 12.81 -18.53 0.68
C VAL A 315 13.62 -17.66 1.65
N LYS A 316 14.69 -17.05 1.13
CA LYS A 316 15.44 -15.99 1.84
C LYS A 316 14.66 -14.68 1.76
N GLN A 317 13.78 -14.47 2.74
CA GLN A 317 12.95 -13.29 2.90
C GLN A 317 12.50 -13.21 4.37
N THR A 318 12.70 -12.06 4.99
CA THR A 318 12.41 -11.82 6.40
C THR A 318 11.44 -10.65 6.51
N PRO A 319 10.15 -10.90 6.76
CA PRO A 319 9.18 -9.84 6.96
C PRO A 319 9.55 -8.95 8.14
N ILE A 320 9.21 -7.67 8.03
CA ILE A 320 9.48 -6.67 9.06
C ILE A 320 8.23 -5.89 9.42
N VAL A 321 8.23 -5.37 10.65
CA VAL A 321 7.29 -4.34 11.11
C VAL A 321 8.08 -3.13 11.61
N ALA A 322 7.63 -1.94 11.24
CA ALA A 322 8.17 -0.67 11.69
C ALA A 322 7.05 0.33 12.03
N GLY A 323 7.38 1.38 12.77
CA GLY A 323 6.42 2.37 13.29
C GLY A 323 6.35 2.35 14.81
N LYS A 324 6.03 3.51 15.41
CA LYS A 324 5.88 3.69 16.86
C LYS A 324 4.80 2.78 17.44
N HIS A 325 3.72 2.58 16.68
CA HIS A 325 2.55 1.79 17.09
C HIS A 325 2.63 0.30 16.73
N LYS A 326 3.82 -0.25 16.43
CA LYS A 326 3.99 -1.67 16.08
C LYS A 326 3.61 -2.66 17.20
N GLU A 327 3.53 -2.19 18.44
CA GLU A 327 3.06 -2.97 19.60
C GLU A 327 1.59 -2.71 19.92
N ALA A 328 0.88 -1.90 19.11
CA ALA A 328 -0.56 -1.79 19.19
C ALA A 328 -1.23 -3.07 18.66
N ARG A 329 -2.48 -3.29 19.08
CA ARG A 329 -3.33 -4.37 18.57
C ARG A 329 -3.55 -4.26 17.07
N LEU A 330 -3.83 -5.38 16.42
CA LEU A 330 -4.11 -5.38 14.99
C LEU A 330 -5.34 -4.52 14.66
N TRP A 331 -5.30 -3.87 13.50
CA TRP A 331 -6.31 -2.89 13.05
C TRP A 331 -7.77 -3.35 13.20
N TYR A 332 -8.04 -4.66 13.10
CA TYR A 332 -9.40 -5.22 13.19
C TYR A 332 -9.80 -5.70 14.60
N GLN A 333 -8.91 -5.66 15.58
CA GLN A 333 -9.10 -6.25 16.91
C GLN A 333 -9.54 -5.26 17.99
N ASP A 334 -9.65 -3.97 17.68
CA ASP A 334 -10.23 -3.00 18.60
C ASP A 334 -11.75 -3.15 18.64
N SER A 335 -12.22 -4.03 19.52
CA SER A 335 -13.58 -4.00 20.02
C SER A 335 -13.75 -2.80 20.92
N GLY A 336 -14.73 -1.96 20.60
CA GLY A 336 -15.14 -0.85 21.44
C GLY A 336 -15.67 -1.36 22.78
N PHE A 337 -14.77 -1.63 23.72
CA PHE A 337 -15.10 -1.51 25.13
C PHE A 337 -15.08 -0.02 25.42
N GLY A 338 -16.29 0.55 25.49
CA GLY A 338 -16.50 1.91 25.95
C GLY A 338 -15.67 2.13 27.21
N GLU A 339 -14.94 3.24 27.23
CA GLU A 339 -14.43 3.83 28.46
C GLU A 339 -15.64 3.98 29.39
N SER A 340 -15.82 3.01 30.28
CA SER A 340 -16.59 3.20 31.48
C SER A 340 -15.77 4.16 32.31
N SER A 341 -16.04 5.45 32.09
CA SER A 341 -15.65 6.53 32.98
C SER A 341 -16.14 6.14 34.37
N SER A 342 -15.23 5.57 35.16
CA SER A 342 -15.46 5.16 36.52
C SER A 342 -15.16 6.38 37.39
N ARG A 343 -16.26 7.09 37.65
CA ARG A 343 -16.59 7.92 38.83
C ARG A 343 -15.47 8.68 39.54
#